data_AF-A0A9E2G7R5-F1
#
_entry.id   AF-A0A9E2G7R5-F1
#
_cell.length_a   1.000
_cell.length_b   1.000
_cell.length_c   1.000
_cell.angle_alpha   90.00
_cell.angle_beta   90.00
_cell.angle_gamma   90.00
#
_symmetry.space_group_name_H-M   'P 1'
#
loop_
_entity.id
_entity.type
_entity.pdbx_description
1 polymer ?
#
loop_
_entity_poly.entity_id
_entity_poly.type
_entity_poly.pdbx_seq_one_letter_code
_entity_poly.pdbx_strand_id
1 'polypeptide(L)'
;MTDFFEDKTPESTEEAEVEKIKIGEEEFDPEELSGIIAKGRWANEVETKQNTKLDKLMPEYTKATQRLKDYEEKEKVWNEAQEKKLSETPQNELSEEELVRQTKLQAKKFGLITVDDIDQYVTQRINSVQQANELLEECKGMEKEYGGEDGRPKFETEEILKHMQETGIKSPLKAWKDKYEEQIDKWKEDQLGKAKKSGLYTETGSSGNHEPSPVKLTKSNLQDALTEALNTPRE
;
A
#
# COMPACT_ATOMS: atom_id res chain seq x y z
N MET A 1 -80.04 11.16 82.80
CA MET A 1 -79.37 10.66 81.58
C MET A 1 -78.52 11.81 81.08
N THR A 2 -77.24 11.54 80.93
CA THR A 2 -76.08 12.39 81.20
C THR A 2 -75.78 13.43 80.13
N ASP A 3 -75.73 14.69 80.55
CA ASP A 3 -74.82 15.72 80.02
C ASP A 3 -73.37 15.30 80.27
N PHE A 4 -72.52 15.33 79.25
CA PHE A 4 -71.06 15.18 79.39
C PHE A 4 -70.34 15.91 78.25
N PHE A 5 -70.20 17.21 78.42
CA PHE A 5 -69.18 18.01 77.75
C PHE A 5 -67.80 17.62 78.30
N GLU A 6 -66.88 17.21 77.43
CA GLU A 6 -65.42 17.28 77.60
C GLU A 6 -64.81 17.08 76.20
N ASP A 7 -64.62 18.16 75.44
CA ASP A 7 -63.37 18.92 75.35
C ASP A 7 -62.24 18.15 74.65
N LYS A 8 -62.03 18.49 73.37
CA LYS A 8 -60.71 18.57 72.72
C LYS A 8 -60.84 19.10 71.30
N THR A 9 -60.77 20.42 71.16
CA THR A 9 -59.90 20.99 70.14
C THR A 9 -58.44 20.81 70.59
N PRO A 10 -57.56 20.37 69.69
CA PRO A 10 -56.41 21.18 69.34
C PRO A 10 -56.39 21.33 67.81
N GLU A 11 -56.51 22.55 67.30
CA GLU A 11 -55.39 23.41 66.94
C GLU A 11 -54.80 23.06 65.56
N SER A 12 -54.64 24.14 64.79
CA SER A 12 -53.79 24.25 63.61
C SER A 12 -54.30 23.62 62.31
N THR A 13 -55.34 24.23 61.75
CA THR A 13 -55.39 24.44 60.30
C THR A 13 -54.51 25.65 60.01
N GLU A 14 -53.19 25.49 60.11
CA GLU A 14 -52.28 26.38 59.39
C GLU A 14 -52.57 26.17 57.90
N GLU A 15 -53.37 27.08 57.35
CA GLU A 15 -53.18 27.50 55.96
C GLU A 15 -51.74 27.95 55.88
N ALA A 16 -50.84 27.00 55.59
CA ALA A 16 -49.48 27.30 55.21
C ALA A 16 -49.61 28.17 53.97
N GLU A 17 -49.47 29.48 54.16
CA GLU A 17 -49.18 30.42 53.09
C GLU A 17 -48.02 29.79 52.32
N VAL A 18 -48.35 29.25 51.15
CA VAL A 18 -47.38 28.52 50.36
C VAL A 18 -46.40 29.58 49.88
N GLU A 19 -45.27 29.71 50.58
CA GLU A 19 -44.28 30.75 50.32
C GLU A 19 -43.85 30.67 48.85
N LYS A 20 -44.28 31.65 48.07
CA LYS A 20 -43.97 31.76 46.66
C LYS A 20 -42.46 31.87 46.49
N ILE A 21 -41.88 30.90 45.81
CA ILE A 21 -40.44 30.84 45.61
C ILE A 21 -40.13 31.65 44.36
N LYS A 22 -39.38 32.74 44.53
CA LYS A 22 -39.00 33.62 43.43
C LYS A 22 -37.77 33.09 42.71
N ILE A 23 -37.93 32.67 41.46
CA ILE A 23 -36.82 32.23 40.60
C ILE A 23 -36.73 33.19 39.41
N GLY A 24 -35.78 34.13 39.46
CA GLY A 24 -35.66 35.18 38.46
C GLY A 24 -36.65 36.33 38.70
N GLU A 25 -37.47 36.66 37.69
CA GLU A 25 -38.49 37.72 37.77
C GLU A 25 -39.91 37.19 38.10
N GLU A 26 -40.14 35.87 38.00
CA GLU A 26 -41.44 35.24 38.21
C GLU A 26 -41.52 34.53 39.58
N GLU A 27 -42.68 34.63 40.21
CA GLU A 27 -43.01 34.01 41.50
C GLU A 27 -43.81 32.73 41.23
N PHE A 28 -43.24 31.57 41.60
CA PHE A 28 -43.89 30.28 41.39
C PHE A 28 -44.40 29.71 42.70
N ASP A 29 -45.58 29.11 42.66
CA ASP A 29 -46.03 28.24 43.75
C ASP A 29 -45.21 26.93 43.74
N PRO A 30 -44.89 26.34 44.90
CA PRO A 30 -44.18 25.06 45.02
C PRO A 30 -44.74 23.91 44.19
N GLU A 31 -46.05 23.87 43.97
CA GLU A 31 -46.66 22.88 43.06
C GLU A 31 -46.27 23.13 41.60
N GLU A 32 -46.32 24.37 41.13
CA GLU A 32 -45.89 24.76 39.78
C GLU A 32 -44.39 24.52 39.59
N LEU A 33 -43.60 24.81 40.62
CA LEU A 33 -42.16 24.56 40.63
C LEU A 33 -41.84 23.07 40.49
N SER A 34 -42.58 22.21 41.21
CA SER A 34 -42.43 20.76 41.12
C SER A 34 -42.77 20.25 39.70
N GLY A 35 -43.81 20.82 39.07
CA GLY A 35 -44.21 20.52 37.70
C GLY A 35 -43.15 20.94 36.67
N ILE A 36 -42.53 22.10 36.85
CA ILE A 36 -41.45 22.59 35.98
C ILE A 36 -40.20 21.71 36.11
N ILE A 37 -39.83 21.35 37.34
CA ILE A 37 -38.68 20.46 37.60
C ILE A 37 -38.92 19.08 36.99
N ALA A 38 -40.14 18.52 37.12
CA ALA A 38 -40.49 17.24 36.52
C ALA A 38 -40.38 17.28 34.99
N LYS A 39 -40.90 18.34 34.35
CA LYS A 39 -40.78 18.54 32.89
C LYS A 39 -39.32 18.75 32.45
N GLY A 40 -38.52 19.47 33.22
CA GLY A 40 -37.10 19.67 32.96
C GLY A 40 -36.28 18.38 33.07
N ARG A 41 -36.58 17.52 34.06
CA ARG A 41 -35.96 16.19 34.17
C ARG A 41 -36.34 15.30 33.00
N TRP A 42 -37.62 15.29 32.61
CA TRP A 42 -38.08 14.55 31.45
C TRP A 42 -37.42 15.02 30.15
N ALA A 43 -37.31 16.33 29.94
CA ALA A 43 -36.61 16.89 28.78
C ALA A 43 -35.14 16.46 28.74
N ASN A 44 -34.41 16.55 29.86
CA ASN A 44 -33.03 16.09 29.95
C ASN A 44 -32.88 14.58 29.70
N GLU A 45 -33.80 13.75 30.21
CA GLU A 45 -33.80 12.32 29.94
C GLU A 45 -34.01 12.00 28.46
N VAL A 46 -34.92 12.72 27.79
CA VAL A 46 -35.18 12.56 26.35
C VAL A 46 -33.98 13.03 25.53
N GLU A 47 -33.38 14.17 25.86
CA GLU A 47 -32.16 14.66 25.20
C GLU A 47 -30.99 13.69 25.35
N THR A 48 -30.83 13.10 26.54
CA THR A 48 -29.76 12.12 26.81
C THR A 48 -30.00 10.83 26.04
N LYS A 49 -31.24 10.31 26.00
CA LYS A 49 -31.59 9.09 25.27
C LYS A 49 -31.46 9.25 23.76
N GLN A 50 -31.83 10.41 23.21
CA GLN A 50 -31.77 10.67 21.76
C GLN A 50 -30.48 11.37 21.32
N ASN A 51 -29.57 11.66 22.24
CA ASN A 51 -28.30 12.35 22.01
C ASN A 51 -28.45 13.65 21.18
N THR A 52 -29.59 14.32 21.31
CA THR A 52 -29.98 15.50 20.52
C THR A 52 -30.70 16.48 21.42
N LYS A 53 -30.31 17.75 21.37
CA LYS A 53 -31.00 18.82 22.12
C LYS A 53 -32.43 19.00 21.61
N LEU A 54 -33.39 19.21 22.51
CA LEU A 54 -34.81 19.32 22.19
C LEU A 54 -35.08 20.49 21.23
N ASP A 55 -34.35 21.59 21.39
CA ASP A 55 -34.36 22.77 20.50
C ASP A 55 -33.91 22.43 19.06
N LYS A 56 -33.02 21.43 18.91
CA LYS A 56 -32.53 20.98 17.59
C LYS A 56 -33.42 19.91 16.96
N LEU A 57 -34.39 19.36 17.68
CA LEU A 57 -35.24 18.26 17.21
C LEU A 57 -36.09 18.68 16.00
N MET A 58 -36.73 19.84 16.05
CA MET A 58 -37.63 20.31 14.98
C MET A 58 -36.87 20.65 13.68
N PRO A 59 -35.72 21.35 13.71
CA PRO A 59 -34.89 21.54 12.53
C PRO A 59 -34.36 20.23 11.92
N GLU A 60 -33.88 19.30 12.74
CA GLU A 60 -33.36 18.01 12.26
C GLU A 60 -34.47 17.12 11.69
N TYR A 61 -35.65 17.10 12.33
CA TYR A 61 -36.84 16.42 11.80
C TYR A 61 -37.20 16.96 10.41
N THR A 62 -37.24 18.29 10.25
CA THR A 62 -37.55 18.92 8.96
C THR A 62 -36.53 18.53 7.88
N LYS A 63 -35.22 18.55 8.20
CA LYS A 63 -34.17 18.09 7.27
C LYS A 63 -34.32 16.62 6.92
N ALA A 64 -34.65 15.77 7.90
CA ALA A 64 -34.87 14.35 7.68
C ALA A 64 -36.06 14.12 6.75
N THR A 65 -37.19 14.80 6.97
CA THR A 65 -38.37 14.73 6.09
C THR A 65 -38.04 15.19 4.67
N GLN A 66 -37.27 16.26 4.50
CA GLN A 66 -36.87 16.72 3.16
C GLN A 66 -35.98 15.70 2.46
N ARG A 67 -34.97 15.16 3.15
CA ARG A 67 -34.13 14.07 2.61
C ARG A 67 -34.96 12.87 2.21
N LEU A 68 -35.97 12.51 3.02
CA LEU A 68 -36.83 11.37 2.75
C LEU A 68 -37.64 11.58 1.47
N LYS A 69 -38.22 12.77 1.27
CA LYS A 69 -38.87 13.16 0.01
C LYS A 69 -37.91 13.11 -1.18
N ASP A 70 -36.70 13.63 -1.02
CA ASP A 70 -35.69 13.61 -2.09
C ASP A 70 -35.27 12.17 -2.45
N TYR A 71 -35.26 11.24 -1.48
CA TYR A 71 -35.01 9.82 -1.72
C TYR A 71 -36.19 9.13 -2.41
N GLU A 72 -37.42 9.38 -1.97
CA GLU A 72 -38.64 8.86 -2.61
C GLU A 72 -38.75 9.32 -4.07
N GLU A 73 -38.42 10.58 -4.36
CA GLU A 73 -38.42 11.11 -5.73
C GLU A 73 -37.33 10.44 -6.59
N LYS A 74 -36.12 10.26 -6.05
CA LYS A 74 -35.03 9.53 -6.74
C LYS A 74 -35.41 8.09 -7.03
N GLU A 75 -36.04 7.41 -6.08
CA GLU A 75 -36.48 6.03 -6.23
C GLU A 75 -37.57 5.93 -7.29
N LYS A 76 -38.54 6.86 -7.29
CA LYS A 76 -39.58 6.94 -8.31
C LYS A 76 -39.00 7.15 -9.71
N VAL A 77 -38.09 8.12 -9.88
CA VAL A 77 -37.42 8.37 -11.17
C VAL A 77 -36.61 7.16 -11.62
N TRP A 78 -35.95 6.47 -10.69
CA TRP A 78 -35.18 5.27 -11.00
C TRP A 78 -36.06 4.09 -11.41
N ASN A 79 -37.20 3.88 -10.73
CA ASN A 79 -38.19 2.86 -11.07
C ASN A 79 -38.85 3.15 -12.42
N GLU A 80 -39.23 4.40 -12.70
CA GLU A 80 -39.76 4.79 -14.00
C GLU A 80 -38.73 4.63 -15.12
N ALA A 81 -37.44 4.88 -14.84
CA ALA A 81 -36.36 4.64 -15.80
C ALA A 81 -36.09 3.14 -16.02
N GLN A 82 -36.26 2.29 -14.99
CA GLN A 82 -36.22 0.83 -15.12
C GLN A 82 -37.38 0.32 -15.97
N GLU A 83 -38.62 0.72 -15.65
CA GLU A 83 -39.82 0.32 -16.40
C GLU A 83 -39.75 0.76 -17.86
N LYS A 84 -39.30 2.00 -18.14
CA LYS A 84 -39.06 2.45 -19.51
C LYS A 84 -38.03 1.60 -20.24
N LYS A 85 -36.90 1.28 -19.61
CA LYS A 85 -35.89 0.38 -20.20
C LYS A 85 -36.42 -1.03 -20.45
N LEU A 86 -37.24 -1.58 -19.55
CA LEU A 86 -37.88 -2.88 -19.77
C LEU A 86 -38.93 -2.83 -20.90
N SER A 87 -39.63 -1.71 -21.06
CA SER A 87 -40.66 -1.54 -22.11
C SER A 87 -40.09 -1.18 -23.49
N GLU A 88 -38.94 -0.50 -23.54
CA GLU A 88 -38.27 -0.05 -24.76
C GLU A 88 -37.21 -1.04 -25.28
N THR A 89 -36.85 -2.05 -24.49
CA THR A 89 -36.03 -3.16 -25.01
C THR A 89 -36.97 -4.08 -25.79
N PRO A 90 -36.92 -4.13 -27.13
CA PRO A 90 -37.65 -5.14 -27.86
C PRO A 90 -37.18 -6.48 -27.33
N GLN A 91 -38.14 -7.37 -27.12
CA GLN A 91 -38.00 -8.77 -26.73
C GLN A 91 -37.32 -9.55 -27.87
N ASN A 92 -36.13 -9.11 -28.26
CA ASN A 92 -35.23 -9.69 -29.24
C ASN A 92 -34.07 -10.26 -28.43
N GLU A 93 -34.16 -11.58 -28.20
CA GLU A 93 -33.03 -12.51 -28.13
C GLU A 93 -31.67 -11.87 -27.80
N LEU A 94 -31.50 -11.31 -26.61
CA LEU A 94 -30.16 -11.34 -26.02
C LEU A 94 -29.87 -12.83 -25.84
N SER A 95 -28.88 -13.34 -26.58
CA SER A 95 -28.29 -14.65 -26.34
C SER A 95 -28.21 -14.88 -24.83
N GLU A 96 -28.57 -16.08 -24.36
CA GLU A 96 -28.58 -16.41 -22.92
C GLU A 96 -27.26 -16.01 -22.23
N GLU A 97 -26.14 -16.04 -22.97
CA GLU A 97 -24.82 -15.59 -22.52
C GLU A 97 -24.75 -14.08 -22.20
N GLU A 98 -25.36 -13.23 -23.01
CA GLU A 98 -25.34 -11.78 -22.81
C GLU A 98 -26.22 -11.39 -21.62
N LEU A 99 -27.34 -12.10 -21.41
CA LEU A 99 -28.20 -11.95 -20.24
C LEU A 99 -27.45 -12.35 -18.96
N VAL A 100 -26.77 -13.48 -18.97
CA VAL A 100 -25.95 -13.95 -17.83
C VAL A 100 -24.84 -12.95 -17.53
N ARG A 101 -24.17 -12.40 -18.54
CA ARG A 101 -23.14 -11.37 -18.37
C ARG A 101 -23.69 -10.09 -17.76
N GLN A 102 -24.84 -9.61 -18.23
CA GLN A 102 -25.48 -8.42 -17.65
C GLN A 102 -25.94 -8.67 -16.21
N THR A 103 -26.47 -9.85 -15.92
CA THR A 103 -26.89 -10.24 -14.57
C THR A 103 -25.69 -10.30 -13.63
N LYS A 104 -24.56 -10.87 -14.05
CA LYS A 104 -23.29 -10.88 -13.28
C LYS A 104 -22.78 -9.45 -13.02
N LEU A 105 -22.84 -8.57 -14.02
CA LEU A 105 -22.46 -7.16 -13.87
C LEU A 105 -23.38 -6.40 -12.91
N GLN A 106 -24.68 -6.67 -12.94
CA GLN A 106 -25.64 -6.09 -12.00
C GLN A 106 -25.39 -6.64 -10.59
N ALA A 107 -25.22 -7.95 -10.42
CA ALA A 107 -24.87 -8.57 -9.14
C ALA A 107 -23.62 -7.93 -8.51
N LYS A 108 -22.58 -7.67 -9.33
CA LYS A 108 -21.37 -6.96 -8.90
C LYS A 108 -21.63 -5.53 -8.41
N LYS A 109 -22.58 -4.81 -9.03
CA LYS A 109 -23.00 -3.47 -8.55
C LYS A 109 -23.71 -3.52 -7.20
N PHE A 110 -24.41 -4.61 -6.91
CA PHE A 110 -25.04 -4.86 -5.60
C PHE A 110 -24.07 -5.43 -4.55
N GLY A 111 -22.78 -5.58 -4.89
CA GLY A 111 -21.76 -6.10 -3.97
C GLY A 111 -21.80 -7.63 -3.81
N LEU A 112 -22.53 -8.34 -4.67
CA LEU A 112 -22.51 -9.80 -4.71
C LEU A 112 -21.25 -10.26 -5.46
N ILE A 113 -20.44 -11.08 -4.80
CA ILE A 113 -19.24 -11.69 -5.39
C ILE A 113 -19.68 -12.92 -6.18
N THR A 114 -19.32 -12.99 -7.45
CA THR A 114 -19.62 -14.15 -8.29
C THR A 114 -18.56 -15.24 -8.13
N VAL A 115 -18.89 -16.49 -8.49
CA VAL A 115 -17.91 -17.60 -8.48
C VAL A 115 -16.69 -17.27 -9.35
N ASP A 116 -16.91 -16.63 -10.51
CA ASP A 116 -15.82 -16.20 -11.39
C ASP A 116 -14.89 -15.18 -10.72
N ASP A 117 -15.42 -14.26 -9.90
CA ASP A 117 -14.59 -13.30 -9.17
C ASP A 117 -13.72 -14.02 -8.12
N ILE A 118 -14.25 -15.07 -7.49
CA ILE A 118 -13.50 -15.90 -6.53
C ILE A 118 -12.39 -16.65 -7.26
N ASP A 119 -12.71 -17.30 -8.39
CA ASP A 119 -11.72 -18.04 -9.17
C ASP A 119 -10.63 -17.13 -9.72
N GLN A 120 -10.98 -15.92 -10.16
CA GLN A 120 -10.00 -14.90 -10.56
C GLN A 120 -9.11 -14.48 -9.39
N TYR A 121 -9.69 -14.23 -8.22
CA TYR A 121 -8.92 -13.86 -7.03
C TYR A 121 -7.98 -14.99 -6.59
N VAL A 122 -8.47 -16.23 -6.55
CA VAL A 122 -7.68 -17.42 -6.21
C VAL A 122 -6.55 -17.62 -7.23
N THR A 123 -6.85 -17.52 -8.52
CA THR A 123 -5.85 -17.64 -9.59
C THR A 123 -4.79 -16.56 -9.49
N GLN A 124 -5.18 -15.30 -9.28
CA GLN A 124 -4.24 -14.21 -9.04
C GLN A 124 -3.36 -14.47 -7.81
N ARG A 125 -3.95 -15.00 -6.74
CA ARG A 125 -3.22 -15.33 -5.52
C ARG A 125 -2.21 -16.45 -5.77
N ILE A 126 -2.61 -17.54 -6.43
CA ILE A 126 -1.72 -18.65 -6.78
C ILE A 126 -0.57 -18.16 -7.66
N ASN A 127 -0.88 -17.38 -8.71
CA ASN A 127 0.13 -16.82 -9.61
C ASN A 127 1.11 -15.90 -8.87
N SER A 128 0.61 -15.07 -7.94
CA SER A 128 1.47 -14.19 -7.14
C SER A 128 2.43 -14.97 -6.23
N VAL A 129 1.96 -16.09 -5.66
CA VAL A 129 2.78 -16.97 -4.81
C VAL A 129 3.82 -17.70 -5.66
N GLN A 130 3.43 -18.19 -6.84
CA GLN A 130 4.36 -18.83 -7.78
C GLN A 130 5.47 -17.87 -8.21
N GLN A 131 5.13 -16.65 -8.61
CA GLN A 131 6.12 -15.63 -8.99
C GLN A 131 7.05 -15.27 -7.83
N ALA A 132 6.52 -15.18 -6.60
CA ALA A 132 7.34 -14.95 -5.42
C ALA A 132 8.31 -16.11 -5.15
N ASN A 133 7.85 -17.36 -5.33
CA ASN A 133 8.69 -18.54 -5.16
C ASN A 133 9.77 -18.64 -6.26
N GLU A 134 9.42 -18.37 -7.51
CA GLU A 134 10.37 -18.33 -8.63
C GLU A 134 11.46 -17.29 -8.38
N LEU A 135 11.07 -16.08 -7.93
CA LEU A 135 12.00 -15.03 -7.58
C LEU A 135 12.93 -15.43 -6.43
N LEU A 136 12.39 -16.10 -5.40
CA LEU A 136 13.18 -16.59 -4.27
C LEU A 136 14.16 -17.68 -4.70
N GLU A 137 13.75 -18.61 -5.56
CA GLU A 137 14.65 -19.64 -6.10
C GLU A 137 15.74 -19.03 -6.98
N GLU A 138 15.42 -18.02 -7.81
CA GLU A 138 16.42 -17.26 -8.56
C GLU A 138 17.43 -16.57 -7.62
N CYS A 139 16.95 -15.91 -6.56
CA CYS A 139 17.81 -15.27 -5.57
C CYS A 139 18.71 -16.29 -4.84
N LYS A 140 18.17 -17.45 -4.44
CA LYS A 140 18.96 -18.53 -3.82
C LYS A 140 20.00 -19.11 -4.78
N GLY A 141 19.67 -19.20 -6.07
CA GLY A 141 20.62 -19.57 -7.11
C GLY A 141 21.79 -18.59 -7.17
N MET A 142 21.49 -17.29 -7.18
CA MET A 142 22.51 -16.23 -7.16
C MET A 142 23.31 -16.21 -5.85
N GLU A 143 22.70 -16.48 -4.70
CA GLU A 143 23.41 -16.58 -3.42
C GLU A 143 24.47 -17.70 -3.44
N LYS A 144 24.19 -18.82 -4.12
CA LYS A 144 25.18 -19.88 -4.33
C LYS A 144 26.28 -19.49 -5.31
N GLU A 145 25.94 -18.81 -6.41
CA GLU A 145 26.91 -18.38 -7.42
C GLU A 145 27.82 -17.24 -6.93
N TYR A 146 27.27 -16.33 -6.13
CA TYR A 146 27.93 -15.14 -5.61
C TYR A 146 28.11 -15.22 -4.09
N GLY A 147 28.60 -16.37 -3.60
CA GLY A 147 28.84 -16.63 -2.18
C GLY A 147 30.01 -15.83 -1.56
N GLY A 148 30.74 -15.06 -2.37
CA GLY A 148 31.86 -14.22 -1.93
C GLY A 148 33.24 -14.91 -1.94
N GLU A 149 33.31 -16.19 -2.33
CA GLU A 149 34.58 -16.94 -2.41
C GLU A 149 35.56 -16.33 -3.43
N ASP A 150 35.05 -15.75 -4.52
CA ASP A 150 35.85 -15.09 -5.57
C ASP A 150 36.36 -13.68 -5.19
N GLY A 151 36.12 -13.25 -3.95
CA GLY A 151 36.38 -11.88 -3.49
C GLY A 151 35.37 -10.84 -4.02
N ARG A 152 34.32 -11.30 -4.69
CA ARG A 152 33.17 -10.47 -5.07
C ARG A 152 32.29 -10.18 -3.84
N PRO A 153 31.51 -9.08 -3.84
CA PRO A 153 30.50 -8.85 -2.81
C PRO A 153 29.54 -10.03 -2.68
N LYS A 154 29.26 -10.44 -1.45
CA LYS A 154 28.35 -11.55 -1.18
C LYS A 154 26.93 -11.17 -1.62
N PHE A 155 26.23 -12.08 -2.29
CA PHE A 155 24.83 -11.89 -2.61
C PHE A 155 23.98 -12.33 -1.41
N GLU A 156 23.33 -11.38 -0.74
CA GLU A 156 22.43 -11.65 0.38
C GLU A 156 20.97 -11.44 -0.06
N THR A 157 20.21 -12.54 -0.08
CA THR A 157 18.86 -12.58 -0.65
C THR A 157 17.92 -11.53 -0.03
N GLU A 158 17.91 -11.40 1.30
CA GLU A 158 17.03 -10.45 2.01
C GLU A 158 17.35 -9.00 1.67
N GLU A 159 18.65 -8.69 1.62
CA GLU A 159 19.15 -7.36 1.34
C GLU A 159 18.88 -6.91 -0.10
N ILE A 160 19.02 -7.82 -1.06
CA ILE A 160 18.72 -7.54 -2.47
C ILE A 160 17.22 -7.41 -2.70
N LEU A 161 16.39 -8.26 -2.09
CA LEU A 161 14.93 -8.14 -2.18
C LEU A 161 14.43 -6.80 -1.61
N LYS A 162 15.01 -6.34 -0.49
CA LYS A 162 14.70 -5.01 0.06
C LYS A 162 15.10 -3.90 -0.90
N HIS A 163 16.30 -3.98 -1.48
CA HIS A 163 16.76 -3.00 -2.47
C HIS A 163 15.89 -2.99 -3.74
N MET A 164 15.43 -4.16 -4.20
CA MET A 164 14.48 -4.29 -5.31
C MET A 164 13.15 -3.59 -5.01
N GLN A 165 12.66 -3.69 -3.77
CA GLN A 165 11.45 -3.00 -3.33
C GLN A 165 11.64 -1.48 -3.28
N GLU A 166 12.81 -1.00 -2.84
CA GLU A 166 13.11 0.44 -2.72
C GLU A 166 13.36 1.10 -4.10
N THR A 167 14.06 0.42 -5.01
CA THR A 167 14.42 0.94 -6.34
C THR A 167 13.39 0.62 -7.43
N GLY A 168 12.51 -0.35 -7.20
CA GLY A 168 11.58 -0.85 -8.21
C GLY A 168 12.24 -1.73 -9.29
N ILE A 169 13.49 -2.15 -9.10
CA ILE A 169 14.19 -3.02 -10.04
C ILE A 169 13.62 -4.44 -9.95
N LYS A 170 13.10 -4.96 -11.07
CA LYS A 170 12.47 -6.29 -11.13
C LYS A 170 13.45 -7.46 -11.22
N SER A 171 14.71 -7.21 -11.56
CA SER A 171 15.72 -8.27 -11.76
C SER A 171 16.71 -8.31 -10.58
N PRO A 172 16.83 -9.44 -9.86
CA PRO A 172 17.73 -9.57 -8.71
C PRO A 172 19.19 -9.22 -9.02
N LEU A 173 19.69 -9.67 -10.18
CA LEU A 173 21.06 -9.41 -10.61
C LEU A 173 21.36 -7.91 -10.83
N LYS A 174 20.38 -7.16 -11.36
CA LYS A 174 20.54 -5.72 -11.56
C LYS A 174 20.53 -5.00 -10.23
N ALA A 175 19.64 -5.39 -9.32
CA ALA A 175 19.59 -4.84 -7.97
C ALA A 175 20.88 -5.12 -7.19
N TRP A 176 21.49 -6.30 -7.34
CA TRP A 176 22.80 -6.60 -6.75
C TRP A 176 23.92 -5.73 -7.32
N LYS A 177 23.97 -5.55 -8.63
CA LYS A 177 24.96 -4.67 -9.27
C LYS A 177 24.83 -3.22 -8.85
N ASP A 178 23.59 -2.73 -8.76
CA ASP A 178 23.28 -1.37 -8.34
C ASP A 178 23.65 -1.14 -6.88
N LYS A 179 23.30 -2.07 -5.98
CA LYS A 179 23.63 -1.98 -4.55
C LYS A 179 25.13 -2.04 -4.29
N TYR A 180 25.86 -2.88 -5.02
CA TYR A 180 27.27 -3.17 -4.79
C TYR A 180 28.20 -2.58 -5.85
N GLU A 181 27.76 -1.57 -6.61
CA GLU A 181 28.49 -1.02 -7.75
C GLU A 181 29.93 -0.62 -7.37
N GLU A 182 30.09 0.17 -6.31
CA GLU A 182 31.40 0.62 -5.83
C GLU A 182 32.32 -0.54 -5.41
N GLN A 183 31.75 -1.60 -4.83
CA GLN A 183 32.53 -2.74 -4.35
C GLN A 183 32.94 -3.65 -5.52
N ILE A 184 32.04 -3.83 -6.49
CA ILE A 184 32.32 -4.54 -7.74
C ILE A 184 33.43 -3.81 -8.51
N ASP A 185 33.39 -2.48 -8.57
CA ASP A 185 34.40 -1.71 -9.29
C ASP A 185 35.76 -1.75 -8.60
N LYS A 186 35.82 -1.64 -7.26
CA LYS A 186 37.06 -1.88 -6.50
C LYS A 186 37.61 -3.28 -6.74
N TRP A 187 36.76 -4.31 -6.73
CA TRP A 187 37.19 -5.67 -7.05
C TRP A 187 37.72 -5.79 -8.48
N LYS A 188 37.07 -5.18 -9.48
CA LYS A 188 37.58 -5.15 -10.85
C LYS A 188 38.93 -4.45 -10.94
N GLU A 189 39.10 -3.32 -10.25
CA GLU A 189 40.38 -2.59 -10.19
C GLU A 189 41.48 -3.44 -9.56
N ASP A 190 41.17 -4.16 -8.48
CA ASP A 190 42.11 -5.08 -7.83
C ASP A 190 42.48 -6.26 -8.74
N GLN A 191 41.52 -6.84 -9.46
CA GLN A 191 41.79 -7.89 -10.45
C GLN A 191 42.63 -7.34 -11.61
N LEU A 192 42.33 -6.13 -12.08
CA LEU A 192 43.12 -5.46 -13.11
C LEU A 192 44.53 -5.15 -12.62
N GLY A 193 44.69 -4.77 -11.34
CA GLY A 193 45.98 -4.54 -10.69
C GLY A 193 46.81 -5.81 -10.55
N LYS A 194 46.16 -6.94 -10.21
CA LYS A 194 46.78 -8.27 -10.22
C LYS A 194 47.20 -8.68 -11.64
N ALA A 195 46.35 -8.47 -12.63
CA ALA A 195 46.65 -8.79 -14.03
C ALA A 195 47.77 -7.90 -14.60
N LYS A 196 47.78 -6.59 -14.30
CA LYS A 196 48.83 -5.63 -14.72
C LYS A 196 50.20 -5.92 -14.10
N LYS A 197 50.26 -6.62 -12.96
CA LYS A 197 51.53 -7.08 -12.36
C LYS A 197 52.10 -8.33 -13.00
N SER A 198 51.34 -9.04 -13.83
CA SER A 198 51.92 -9.94 -14.83
C SER A 198 52.49 -9.07 -15.94
N GLY A 199 53.57 -8.35 -15.63
CA GLY A 199 54.42 -7.82 -16.67
C GLY A 199 54.73 -8.98 -17.60
N LEU A 200 54.41 -8.80 -18.88
CA LEU A 200 55.33 -9.31 -19.88
C LEU A 200 56.71 -8.91 -19.35
N TYR A 201 57.57 -9.89 -19.08
CA TYR A 201 58.99 -9.66 -19.02
C TYR A 201 59.36 -9.14 -20.41
N THR A 202 59.09 -7.86 -20.68
CA THR A 202 59.85 -7.13 -21.65
C THR A 202 61.22 -7.12 -21.03
N GLU A 203 62.11 -7.94 -21.59
CA GLU A 203 63.55 -7.73 -21.43
C GLU A 203 63.73 -6.23 -21.47
N THR A 204 64.23 -5.69 -20.37
CA THR A 204 64.58 -4.27 -20.22
C THR A 204 65.17 -3.82 -21.53
N GLY A 205 64.40 -3.05 -22.28
CA GLY A 205 64.78 -2.50 -23.57
C GLY A 205 65.98 -1.62 -23.34
N SER A 206 67.16 -2.24 -23.41
CA SER A 206 68.40 -1.55 -23.68
C SER A 206 68.25 -1.02 -25.09
N SER A 207 67.74 0.20 -25.21
CA SER A 207 67.94 1.06 -26.38
C SER A 207 69.41 1.48 -26.47
N GLY A 208 70.32 0.51 -26.36
CA GLY A 208 71.71 0.65 -26.75
C GLY A 208 71.82 0.21 -28.20
N ASN A 209 72.38 1.08 -29.04
CA ASN A 209 72.87 0.73 -30.37
C ASN A 209 73.92 -0.40 -30.26
N HIS A 210 73.49 -1.64 -30.09
CA HIS A 210 74.31 -2.78 -30.42
C HIS A 210 74.13 -3.06 -31.90
N GLU A 211 75.05 -2.49 -32.67
CA GLU A 211 75.45 -3.09 -33.94
C GLU A 211 75.60 -4.61 -33.72
N PRO A 212 75.07 -5.45 -34.62
CA PRO A 212 75.19 -6.88 -34.49
C PRO A 212 76.67 -7.24 -34.31
N SER A 213 76.97 -7.97 -33.24
CA SER A 213 78.33 -8.39 -32.93
C SER A 213 78.92 -9.10 -34.15
N PRO A 214 80.14 -8.76 -34.61
CA PRO A 214 80.72 -9.39 -35.79
C PRO A 214 80.78 -10.89 -35.57
N VAL A 215 80.09 -11.65 -36.42
CA VAL A 215 80.02 -13.11 -36.35
C VAL A 215 81.45 -13.64 -36.46
N LYS A 216 81.95 -14.27 -35.40
CA LYS A 216 83.28 -14.89 -35.43
C LYS A 216 83.24 -16.06 -36.41
N LEU A 217 84.12 -16.03 -37.42
CA LEU A 217 84.30 -17.11 -38.38
C LEU A 217 84.71 -18.40 -37.67
N THR A 218 83.76 -19.33 -37.54
CA THR A 218 84.02 -20.73 -37.14
C THR A 218 84.04 -21.62 -38.38
N LYS A 219 84.60 -22.83 -38.27
CA LYS A 219 84.70 -23.78 -39.40
C LYS A 219 83.34 -24.13 -40.03
N SER A 220 82.26 -24.05 -39.25
CA SER A 220 80.89 -24.28 -39.72
C SER A 220 80.31 -23.11 -40.50
N ASN A 221 80.81 -21.89 -40.32
CA ASN A 221 80.21 -20.66 -40.83
C ASN A 221 81.05 -20.05 -41.98
N LEU A 222 82.20 -20.67 -42.26
CA LEU A 222 83.18 -20.15 -43.21
C LEU A 222 82.72 -20.29 -44.66
N GLN A 223 82.00 -21.36 -44.99
CA GLN A 223 81.54 -21.58 -46.36
C GLN A 223 80.48 -20.53 -46.73
N ASP A 224 79.51 -20.29 -45.85
CA ASP A 224 78.44 -19.32 -46.04
C ASP A 224 78.97 -17.89 -46.17
N ALA A 225 79.89 -17.49 -45.28
CA ALA A 225 80.54 -16.18 -45.33
C ALA A 225 81.35 -15.96 -46.62
N LEU A 226 81.93 -17.01 -47.18
CA LEU A 226 82.72 -16.93 -48.42
C LEU A 226 81.80 -16.80 -49.65
N THR A 227 80.67 -17.51 -49.68
CA THR A 227 79.64 -17.34 -50.70
C THR A 227 78.99 -15.97 -50.65
N GLU A 228 78.72 -15.43 -49.46
CA GLU A 228 78.17 -14.09 -49.29
C GLU A 228 79.17 -13.02 -49.79
N ALA A 229 80.45 -13.14 -49.44
CA ALA A 229 81.49 -12.23 -49.90
C ALA A 229 81.73 -12.27 -51.42
N LEU A 230 81.49 -13.42 -52.07
CA LEU A 230 81.61 -13.56 -53.54
C LEU A 230 80.36 -13.05 -54.29
N ASN A 231 79.18 -13.17 -53.69
CA ASN A 231 77.91 -12.78 -54.31
C ASN A 231 77.51 -11.33 -54.04
N THR A 232 78.14 -10.65 -53.08
CA THR A 232 77.86 -9.24 -52.82
C THR A 232 78.56 -8.38 -53.89
N PRO A 233 77.83 -7.71 -54.79
CA PRO A 233 78.45 -6.83 -55.77
C PRO A 233 79.15 -5.67 -55.04
N ARG A 234 80.43 -5.44 -55.35
CA ARG A 234 81.11 -4.23 -54.88
C ARG A 234 80.48 -3.01 -55.57
N GLU A 235 79.83 -2.16 -54.79
CA GLU A 235 79.60 -0.75 -55.15
C GLU A 235 80.91 0.04 -55.11
#